data_AF-A0A1I7UC80-F1
#
_entry.id   AF-A0A1I7UC80-F1
#
_cell.length_a   1.000
_cell.length_b   1.000
_cell.length_c   1.000
_cell.angle_alpha   90.00
_cell.angle_beta   90.00
_cell.angle_gamma   90.00
#
_symmetry.space_group_name_H-M   'P 1'
#
loop_
_entity.id
_entity.type
_entity.pdbx_description
1 polymer ?
#
loop_
_entity_poly.entity_id
_entity_poly.type
_entity_poly.pdbx_seq_one_letter_code
_entity_poly.pdbx_strand_id
1 'polypeptide(L)'
;MNYSQEGGSNLSERVLLNVGGKKFETTVATLTRVPDTVLAVMVSDRWKTGDEIFIDRDPKHFGKVLNYLRDGDHFVVPSDTEACDELKREAHFYNMPYLSEMCAPMNVDVADIVQWKRDAIEIYWRPFVRYMVDDSLSLPFIYDRNNHTLARCIACEEFQDPKCSYLFDINYTAWEPMRHHMYNMTGEVTQLMGENCCIVSWDNGQQIHLPRSALSKVPGMQHQ
;
A
#
# COMPACT_ATOMS: atom_id res chain seq x y z
N MET A 1 -21.70 45.67 -28.37
CA MET A 1 -22.05 44.23 -28.30
C MET A 1 -20.75 43.45 -28.19
N ASN A 2 -20.68 42.64 -27.14
CA ASN A 2 -19.81 41.47 -26.88
C ASN A 2 -18.28 41.65 -26.97
N TYR A 3 -17.69 41.94 -25.81
CA TYR A 3 -16.35 41.40 -25.48
C TYR A 3 -16.53 39.94 -25.08
N SER A 4 -16.04 39.03 -25.93
CA SER A 4 -15.77 37.65 -25.53
C SER A 4 -14.51 37.66 -24.67
N GLN A 5 -14.64 37.53 -23.35
CA GLN A 5 -13.52 37.19 -22.49
C GLN A 5 -13.29 35.68 -22.59
N GLU A 6 -12.29 35.29 -23.36
CA GLU A 6 -11.69 33.95 -23.26
C GLU A 6 -10.89 33.89 -21.96
N GLY A 7 -11.47 33.29 -20.93
CA GLY A 7 -10.82 33.03 -19.64
C GLY A 7 -9.78 31.91 -19.79
N GLY A 8 -8.57 32.25 -20.20
CA GLY A 8 -7.42 31.33 -20.10
C GLY A 8 -7.08 31.10 -18.63
N SER A 9 -7.40 29.92 -18.09
CA SER A 9 -6.97 29.52 -16.74
C SER A 9 -5.45 29.56 -16.65
N ASN A 10 -4.88 30.45 -15.83
CA ASN A 10 -3.43 30.51 -15.66
C ASN A 10 -2.98 29.34 -14.77
N LEU A 11 -2.55 28.25 -15.41
CA LEU A 11 -2.14 27.01 -14.74
C LEU A 11 -1.01 27.20 -13.70
N SER A 12 -0.22 28.27 -13.81
CA SER A 12 0.86 28.59 -12.88
C SER A 12 0.41 29.31 -11.60
N GLU A 13 -0.86 29.71 -11.54
CA GLU A 13 -1.39 30.53 -10.46
C GLU A 13 -1.47 29.76 -9.14
N ARG A 14 -1.08 30.43 -8.05
CA ARG A 14 -1.03 29.85 -6.71
C ARG A 14 -2.40 29.89 -6.05
N VAL A 15 -2.79 28.76 -5.46
CA VAL A 15 -4.07 28.56 -4.78
C VAL A 15 -3.78 28.26 -3.31
N LEU A 16 -4.41 29.02 -2.41
CA LEU A 16 -4.38 28.79 -0.96
C LEU A 16 -5.57 27.94 -0.54
N LEU A 17 -5.29 26.85 0.15
CA LEU A 17 -6.26 25.87 0.62
C LEU A 17 -6.19 25.80 2.15
N ASN A 18 -7.29 26.02 2.84
CA ASN A 18 -7.39 25.88 4.28
C ASN A 18 -8.22 24.65 4.61
N VAL A 19 -7.55 23.57 5.00
CA VAL A 19 -8.16 22.26 5.27
C VAL A 19 -8.22 22.06 6.78
N GLY A 20 -9.43 22.14 7.35
CA GLY A 20 -9.64 21.97 8.80
C GLY A 20 -8.79 22.90 9.67
N GLY A 21 -8.44 24.09 9.17
CA GLY A 21 -7.58 25.07 9.86
C GLY A 21 -6.10 25.02 9.47
N LYS A 22 -5.63 24.00 8.75
CA LYS A 22 -4.25 23.94 8.24
C LYS A 22 -4.18 24.46 6.81
N LYS A 23 -3.28 25.42 6.59
CA LYS A 23 -3.05 26.02 5.27
C LYS A 23 -2.10 25.19 4.44
N PHE A 24 -2.48 24.99 3.18
CA PHE A 24 -1.69 24.40 2.11
C PHE A 24 -1.67 25.35 0.93
N GLU A 25 -0.65 25.20 0.10
CA GLU A 25 -0.50 26.01 -1.10
C GLU A 25 0.01 25.16 -2.24
N THR A 26 -0.57 25.38 -3.43
CA THR A 26 -0.24 24.65 -4.65
C THR A 26 -0.63 25.48 -5.87
N THR A 27 -0.58 24.91 -7.07
CA THR A 27 -0.99 25.58 -8.31
C THR A 27 -2.31 25.08 -8.85
N VAL A 28 -2.98 25.90 -9.68
CA VAL A 28 -4.14 25.47 -10.48
C VAL A 28 -3.80 24.21 -11.26
N ALA A 29 -2.62 24.15 -11.92
CA ALA A 29 -2.16 22.97 -12.66
C ALA A 29 -2.17 21.68 -11.83
N THR A 30 -1.81 21.76 -10.54
CA THR A 30 -1.80 20.57 -9.67
C THR A 30 -3.22 20.12 -9.37
N LEU A 31 -4.10 21.06 -9.02
CA LEU A 31 -5.48 20.76 -8.63
C LEU A 31 -6.34 20.27 -9.80
N THR A 32 -5.98 20.66 -11.03
CA THR A 32 -6.68 20.24 -12.26
C THR A 32 -5.99 19.10 -13.01
N ARG A 33 -4.90 18.52 -12.47
CA ARG A 33 -4.19 17.42 -13.14
C ARG A 33 -5.09 16.21 -13.38
N VAL A 34 -5.93 15.88 -12.38
CA VAL A 34 -6.96 14.86 -12.52
C VAL A 34 -8.29 15.59 -12.71
N PRO A 35 -8.97 15.41 -13.86
CA PRO A 35 -10.25 16.06 -14.12
C PRO A 35 -11.34 15.54 -13.18
N ASP A 36 -12.41 16.32 -13.03
CA ASP A 36 -13.63 15.95 -12.30
C ASP A 36 -13.45 15.60 -10.81
N THR A 37 -12.30 15.95 -10.24
CA THR A 37 -12.10 15.90 -8.78
C THR A 37 -12.77 17.09 -8.11
N VAL A 38 -13.11 16.95 -6.83
CA VAL A 38 -13.65 18.07 -6.03
C VAL A 38 -12.72 19.28 -6.07
N LEU A 39 -11.40 19.04 -6.01
CA LEU A 39 -10.38 20.08 -6.07
C LEU A 39 -10.33 20.78 -7.42
N ALA A 40 -10.44 20.03 -8.53
CA ALA A 40 -10.51 20.60 -9.87
C ALA A 40 -11.74 21.50 -10.05
N VAL A 41 -12.91 21.04 -9.59
CA VAL A 41 -14.17 21.80 -9.66
C VAL A 41 -14.12 23.07 -8.81
N MET A 42 -13.51 23.00 -7.62
CA MET A 42 -13.37 24.17 -6.75
C MET A 42 -12.57 25.31 -7.41
N VAL A 43 -11.53 24.96 -8.18
CA VAL A 43 -10.71 25.96 -8.88
C VAL A 43 -11.24 26.36 -10.27
N SER A 44 -12.08 25.55 -10.90
CA SER A 44 -12.69 25.89 -12.20
C SER A 44 -13.86 26.88 -12.07
N ASP A 45 -14.71 26.70 -11.06
CA ASP A 45 -16.03 27.34 -11.05
C ASP A 45 -16.15 28.51 -10.08
N ARG A 46 -15.30 28.58 -9.05
CA ARG A 46 -15.58 29.41 -7.86
C ARG A 46 -14.41 30.18 -7.29
N TRP A 47 -13.19 29.93 -7.77
CA TRP A 47 -12.00 30.50 -7.18
C TRP A 47 -11.49 31.72 -7.97
N LYS A 48 -11.05 32.76 -7.25
CA LYS A 48 -10.36 33.92 -7.81
C LYS A 48 -8.95 33.99 -7.24
N THR A 49 -8.03 34.53 -8.02
CA THR A 49 -6.63 34.77 -7.62
C THR A 49 -6.53 35.43 -6.25
N GLY A 50 -5.84 34.79 -5.32
CA GLY A 50 -5.59 35.32 -3.98
C GLY A 50 -6.66 35.00 -2.93
N ASP A 51 -7.80 34.40 -3.32
CA ASP A 51 -8.79 33.89 -2.37
C ASP A 51 -8.29 32.58 -1.72
N GLU A 52 -8.66 32.40 -0.45
CA GLU A 52 -8.46 31.15 0.29
C GLU A 52 -9.70 30.25 0.11
N ILE A 53 -9.49 28.99 -0.26
CA ILE A 53 -10.55 27.97 -0.31
C ILE A 53 -10.55 27.21 1.02
N PHE A 54 -11.64 27.30 1.78
CA PHE A 54 -11.81 26.52 3.00
C PHE A 54 -12.45 25.14 2.69
N ILE A 55 -11.89 24.09 3.27
CA ILE A 55 -12.34 22.71 3.15
C ILE A 55 -12.50 22.14 4.57
N ASP A 56 -13.73 21.78 4.93
CA ASP A 56 -14.06 21.22 6.25
C ASP A 56 -13.73 19.72 6.33
N ARG A 57 -12.41 19.42 6.30
CA ARG A 57 -11.85 18.07 6.36
C ARG A 57 -10.64 18.04 7.30
N ASP A 58 -10.29 16.85 7.77
CA ASP A 58 -9.06 16.63 8.54
C ASP A 58 -7.82 16.85 7.64
N PRO A 59 -6.89 17.75 8.01
CA PRO A 59 -5.69 18.00 7.23
C PRO A 59 -4.63 16.89 7.29
N LYS A 60 -4.77 15.86 8.14
CA LYS A 60 -3.78 14.79 8.38
C LYS A 60 -3.22 14.19 7.09
N HIS A 61 -4.10 13.87 6.12
CA HIS A 61 -3.71 13.21 4.86
C HIS A 61 -3.75 14.09 3.63
N PHE A 62 -4.14 15.35 3.75
CA PHE A 62 -4.28 16.24 2.60
C PHE A 62 -2.95 16.46 1.85
N GLY A 63 -1.82 16.44 2.58
CA GLY A 63 -0.50 16.49 1.95
C GLY A 63 -0.25 15.31 0.99
N LYS A 64 -0.76 14.11 1.30
CA LYS A 64 -0.65 12.93 0.44
C LYS A 64 -1.54 13.05 -0.80
N VAL A 65 -2.74 13.62 -0.64
CA VAL A 65 -3.63 13.95 -1.77
C VAL A 65 -2.94 14.91 -2.73
N LEU A 66 -2.28 15.96 -2.23
CA LEU A 66 -1.49 16.87 -3.07
C LEU A 66 -0.30 16.19 -3.74
N ASN A 67 0.40 15.31 -3.03
CA ASN A 67 1.52 14.57 -3.62
C ASN A 67 1.04 13.60 -4.72
N TYR A 68 -0.09 12.92 -4.53
CA TYR A 68 -0.72 12.13 -5.59
C TYR A 68 -0.96 12.98 -6.86
N LEU A 69 -1.50 14.19 -6.71
CA LEU A 69 -1.69 15.13 -7.82
C LEU A 69 -0.38 15.67 -8.41
N ARG A 70 0.74 15.64 -7.69
CA ARG A 70 2.06 16.10 -8.18
C ARG A 70 2.84 14.99 -8.87
N ASP A 71 2.80 13.79 -8.32
CA ASP A 71 3.64 12.67 -8.72
C ASP A 71 2.93 11.78 -9.75
N GLY A 72 1.58 11.78 -9.78
CA GLY A 72 0.80 10.93 -10.67
C GLY A 72 1.12 9.46 -10.47
N ASP A 73 1.48 8.76 -11.54
CA ASP A 73 1.78 7.32 -11.55
C ASP A 73 2.99 6.93 -10.67
N HIS A 74 3.80 7.91 -10.24
CA HIS A 74 4.93 7.69 -9.34
C HIS A 74 4.57 7.81 -7.85
N PHE A 75 3.33 8.14 -7.53
CA PHE A 75 2.87 8.23 -6.15
C PHE A 75 2.87 6.86 -5.46
N VAL A 76 3.34 6.81 -4.22
CA VAL A 76 3.35 5.60 -3.40
C VAL A 76 2.46 5.81 -2.19
N VAL A 77 1.49 4.91 -2.01
CA VAL A 77 0.60 4.92 -0.84
C VAL A 77 1.35 4.57 0.45
N PRO A 78 0.84 4.97 1.63
CA PRO A 78 1.42 4.56 2.90
C PRO A 78 1.48 3.03 3.02
N SER A 79 2.56 2.52 3.58
CA SER A 79 2.69 1.11 3.97
C SER A 79 1.81 0.75 5.17
N ASP A 80 1.58 1.72 6.06
CA ASP A 80 0.74 1.57 7.23
C ASP A 80 -0.74 1.44 6.86
N THR A 81 -1.37 0.33 7.26
CA THR A 81 -2.76 0.00 6.90
C THR A 81 -3.74 1.07 7.37
N GLU A 82 -3.59 1.58 8.60
CA GLU A 82 -4.49 2.60 9.16
C GLU A 82 -4.38 3.92 8.37
N ALA A 83 -3.16 4.37 8.09
CA ALA A 83 -2.92 5.54 7.25
C ALA A 83 -3.45 5.36 5.82
N CYS A 84 -3.41 4.13 5.30
CA CYS A 84 -3.95 3.79 3.99
C CYS A 84 -5.49 3.86 3.98
N ASP A 85 -6.15 3.30 5.00
CA ASP A 85 -7.61 3.36 5.18
C ASP A 85 -8.12 4.79 5.41
N GLU A 86 -7.36 5.60 6.15
CA GLU A 86 -7.63 7.02 6.32
C GLU A 86 -7.46 7.78 5.00
N LEU A 87 -6.39 7.54 4.24
CA LEU A 87 -6.16 8.15 2.93
C LEU A 87 -7.25 7.75 1.92
N LYS A 88 -7.70 6.50 1.96
CA LYS A 88 -8.81 5.99 1.15
C LYS A 88 -10.10 6.78 1.38
N ARG A 89 -10.41 7.11 2.64
CA ARG A 89 -11.58 7.95 2.99
C ARG A 89 -11.46 9.36 2.42
N GLU A 90 -10.27 9.96 2.47
CA GLU A 90 -10.04 11.26 1.82
C GLU A 90 -10.14 11.16 0.29
N ALA A 91 -9.59 10.12 -0.32
CA ALA A 91 -9.67 9.90 -1.76
C ALA A 91 -11.13 9.78 -2.24
N HIS A 92 -11.99 9.10 -1.48
CA HIS A 92 -13.43 9.09 -1.74
C HIS A 92 -14.05 10.49 -1.64
N PHE A 93 -13.71 11.27 -0.61
CA PHE A 93 -14.23 12.62 -0.46
C PHE A 93 -13.85 13.53 -1.63
N TYR A 94 -12.59 13.51 -2.07
CA TYR A 94 -12.11 14.36 -3.17
C TYR A 94 -12.45 13.83 -4.57
N ASN A 95 -13.23 12.73 -4.66
CA ASN A 95 -13.58 12.05 -5.90
C ASN A 95 -12.36 11.56 -6.71
N MET A 96 -11.46 10.81 -6.06
CA MET A 96 -10.25 10.24 -6.65
C MET A 96 -10.29 8.69 -6.60
N PRO A 97 -11.01 8.03 -7.52
CA PRO A 97 -11.23 6.58 -7.47
C PRO A 97 -9.92 5.79 -7.56
N TYR A 98 -9.00 6.16 -8.45
CA TYR A 98 -7.71 5.48 -8.57
C TYR A 98 -6.86 5.57 -7.30
N LEU A 99 -6.83 6.72 -6.62
CA LEU A 99 -6.15 6.84 -5.32
C LEU A 99 -6.80 5.96 -4.25
N SER A 100 -8.14 5.86 -4.25
CA SER A 100 -8.87 4.97 -3.35
C SER A 100 -8.55 3.49 -3.62
N GLU A 101 -8.45 3.09 -4.88
CA GLU A 101 -8.06 1.74 -5.30
C GLU A 101 -6.61 1.42 -4.93
N MET A 102 -5.68 2.37 -5.11
CA MET A 102 -4.30 2.22 -4.65
C MET A 102 -4.21 2.00 -3.14
N CYS A 103 -5.15 2.57 -2.37
CA CYS A 103 -5.24 2.39 -0.93
C CYS A 103 -6.08 1.18 -0.52
N ALA A 104 -6.74 0.49 -1.45
CA ALA A 104 -7.51 -0.70 -1.12
C ALA A 104 -6.56 -1.83 -0.70
N PRO A 105 -6.97 -2.70 0.25
CA PRO A 105 -6.27 -3.95 0.45
C PRO A 105 -6.17 -4.64 -0.91
N MET A 106 -4.96 -5.05 -1.30
CA MET A 106 -4.77 -5.71 -2.58
C MET A 106 -5.65 -6.95 -2.65
N ASN A 107 -6.55 -6.97 -3.63
CA ASN A 107 -7.35 -8.15 -3.98
C ASN A 107 -6.43 -9.16 -4.67
N VAL A 108 -5.67 -9.89 -3.88
CA VAL A 108 -4.92 -11.05 -4.33
C VAL A 108 -5.90 -12.23 -4.40
N ASP A 109 -6.01 -12.81 -5.59
CA ASP A 109 -6.87 -13.94 -5.93
C ASP A 109 -6.04 -15.20 -6.20
N VAL A 110 -6.70 -16.36 -6.22
CA VAL A 110 -6.04 -17.62 -6.58
C VAL A 110 -5.49 -17.54 -8.01
N ALA A 111 -4.30 -18.10 -8.23
CA ALA A 111 -3.51 -18.07 -9.46
C ALA A 111 -2.91 -16.70 -9.82
N ASP A 112 -3.02 -15.68 -8.97
CA ASP A 112 -2.23 -14.46 -9.15
C ASP A 112 -0.75 -14.73 -8.94
N ILE A 113 0.08 -14.19 -9.83
CA ILE A 113 1.54 -14.10 -9.62
C ILE A 113 1.84 -12.87 -8.78
N VAL A 114 2.56 -13.08 -7.68
CA VAL A 114 2.86 -12.06 -6.67
C VAL A 114 4.35 -11.96 -6.38
N GLN A 115 4.74 -10.81 -5.84
CA GLN A 115 6.06 -10.50 -5.28
C GLN A 115 5.89 -9.92 -3.88
N TRP A 116 6.95 -9.95 -3.09
CA TRP A 116 6.99 -9.28 -1.80
C TRP A 116 6.96 -7.77 -1.96
N LYS A 117 6.15 -7.08 -1.14
CA LYS A 117 6.33 -5.63 -0.97
C LYS A 117 7.64 -5.35 -0.22
N ARG A 118 8.27 -4.22 -0.54
CA ARG A 118 9.59 -3.84 0.01
C ARG A 118 9.59 -3.72 1.54
N ASP A 119 8.57 -3.07 2.08
CA ASP A 119 8.33 -2.93 3.52
C ASP A 119 8.01 -4.26 4.20
N ALA A 120 7.30 -5.16 3.51
CA ALA A 120 7.06 -6.51 4.01
C ALA A 120 8.36 -7.31 4.13
N ILE A 121 9.31 -7.20 3.18
CA ILE A 121 10.57 -7.94 3.24
C ILE A 121 11.30 -7.68 4.56
N GLU A 122 11.37 -6.43 5.04
CA GLU A 122 12.05 -6.08 6.29
C GLU A 122 11.46 -6.79 7.52
N ILE A 123 10.18 -7.12 7.47
CA ILE A 123 9.47 -7.84 8.53
C ILE A 123 9.60 -9.36 8.35
N TYR A 124 9.49 -9.84 7.11
CA TYR A 124 9.32 -11.25 6.80
C TYR A 124 10.60 -12.01 6.46
N TRP A 125 11.74 -11.35 6.19
CA TRP A 125 12.94 -12.08 5.76
C TRP A 125 13.51 -13.04 6.81
N ARG A 126 13.42 -12.70 8.09
CA ARG A 126 13.85 -13.60 9.18
C ARG A 126 12.91 -14.79 9.36
N PRO A 127 11.59 -14.60 9.42
CA PRO A 127 10.62 -15.67 9.21
C PRO A 127 10.96 -16.55 8.02
N PHE A 128 11.22 -15.95 6.85
CA PHE A 128 11.49 -16.64 5.60
C PHE A 128 12.66 -17.63 5.72
N VAL A 129 13.75 -17.22 6.36
CA VAL A 129 14.92 -18.09 6.63
C VAL A 129 14.57 -19.29 7.53
N ARG A 130 13.64 -19.14 8.48
CA ARG A 130 13.24 -20.26 9.34
C ARG A 130 12.56 -21.38 8.56
N TYR A 131 11.77 -21.05 7.54
CA TYR A 131 11.17 -22.04 6.65
C TYR A 131 12.21 -22.84 5.85
N MET A 132 13.42 -22.30 5.67
CA MET A 132 14.46 -23.02 4.96
C MET A 132 15.12 -24.09 5.85
N VAL A 133 15.03 -23.95 7.16
CA VAL A 133 15.55 -24.94 8.12
C VAL A 133 14.48 -25.89 8.64
N ASP A 134 13.20 -25.54 8.47
CA ASP A 134 12.04 -26.34 8.84
C ASP A 134 10.99 -26.25 7.72
N ASP A 135 11.07 -27.19 6.78
CA ASP A 135 10.18 -27.30 5.62
C ASP A 135 8.74 -27.65 6.00
N SER A 136 8.50 -28.03 7.25
CA SER A 136 7.17 -28.30 7.77
C SER A 136 6.44 -27.03 8.18
N LEU A 137 7.15 -25.91 8.38
CA LEU A 137 6.58 -24.64 8.80
C LEU A 137 5.79 -24.00 7.64
N SER A 138 4.60 -23.49 7.92
CA SER A 138 3.82 -22.65 6.98
C SER A 138 3.49 -21.26 7.54
N LEU A 139 3.60 -21.06 8.86
CA LEU A 139 3.32 -19.79 9.55
C LEU A 139 4.57 -18.98 9.95
N PRO A 140 4.55 -17.64 9.78
CA PRO A 140 5.79 -16.84 9.72
C PRO A 140 6.42 -16.52 11.07
N PHE A 141 5.61 -16.25 12.09
CA PHE A 141 6.14 -15.71 13.34
C PHE A 141 6.11 -16.74 14.44
N ILE A 142 7.30 -17.11 14.93
CA ILE A 142 7.49 -17.97 16.08
C ILE A 142 7.48 -17.13 17.37
N TYR A 143 6.80 -17.60 18.39
CA TYR A 143 6.78 -17.01 19.73
C TYR A 143 6.56 -18.09 20.80
N ASP A 144 6.96 -17.80 22.04
CA ASP A 144 6.79 -18.71 23.16
C ASP A 144 5.57 -18.33 24.00
N ARG A 145 4.74 -19.32 24.35
CA ARG A 145 3.61 -19.17 25.25
C ARG A 145 3.54 -20.37 26.19
N ASN A 146 3.61 -20.13 27.50
CA ASN A 146 3.51 -21.17 28.52
C ASN A 146 4.50 -22.34 28.31
N ASN A 147 5.75 -22.03 27.97
CA ASN A 147 6.81 -23.00 27.62
C ASN A 147 6.53 -23.84 26.36
N HIS A 148 5.58 -23.43 25.51
CA HIS A 148 5.37 -24.00 24.18
C HIS A 148 5.73 -22.96 23.12
N THR A 149 6.64 -23.32 22.23
CA THR A 149 6.96 -22.55 21.04
C THR A 149 5.88 -22.79 19.97
N LEU A 150 5.28 -21.72 19.46
CA LEU A 150 4.22 -21.76 18.44
C LEU A 150 4.56 -20.82 17.30
N ALA A 151 4.12 -21.15 16.09
CA ALA A 151 4.11 -20.25 14.96
C ALA A 151 2.71 -19.69 14.70
N ARG A 152 2.61 -18.43 14.26
CA ARG A 152 1.36 -17.75 13.91
C ARG A 152 1.49 -16.80 12.73
N CYS A 153 0.35 -16.51 12.12
CA CYS A 153 0.19 -15.33 11.27
C CYS A 153 -0.19 -14.10 12.13
N ILE A 154 0.17 -12.90 11.65
CA ILE A 154 -0.22 -11.63 12.29
C ILE A 154 -1.63 -11.18 11.89
N ALA A 155 -2.15 -11.65 10.76
CA ALA A 155 -3.42 -11.21 10.19
C ALA A 155 -4.58 -12.21 10.39
N CYS A 156 -4.33 -13.35 11.03
CA CYS A 156 -5.37 -14.33 11.39
C CYS A 156 -5.02 -15.08 12.68
N GLU A 157 -5.95 -15.94 13.12
CA GLU A 157 -5.84 -16.73 14.36
C GLU A 157 -5.30 -18.15 14.11
N GLU A 158 -4.59 -18.38 13.00
CA GLU A 158 -3.95 -19.67 12.76
C GLU A 158 -2.69 -19.84 13.59
N PHE A 159 -2.52 -21.06 14.10
CA PHE A 159 -1.36 -21.47 14.87
C PHE A 159 -0.82 -22.81 14.38
N GLN A 160 0.49 -23.00 14.52
CA GLN A 160 1.19 -24.21 14.14
C GLN A 160 2.24 -24.55 15.20
N ASP A 161 2.42 -25.84 15.48
CA ASP A 161 3.52 -26.35 16.30
C ASP A 161 4.77 -26.57 15.42
N PRO A 162 5.86 -25.80 15.59
CA PRO A 162 7.07 -25.97 14.79
C PRO A 162 7.81 -27.25 15.18
N LYS A 163 8.20 -28.07 14.19
CA LYS A 163 8.83 -29.37 14.47
C LYS A 163 10.31 -29.27 14.83
N CYS A 164 11.05 -28.39 14.17
CA CYS A 164 12.50 -28.31 14.35
C CYS A 164 13.02 -26.88 14.41
N SER A 165 12.24 -25.88 14.00
CA SER A 165 12.65 -24.46 13.98
C SER A 165 13.19 -23.93 15.32
N TYR A 166 12.67 -24.43 16.44
CA TYR A 166 13.09 -24.02 17.79
C TYR A 166 14.45 -24.63 18.21
N LEU A 167 14.95 -25.64 17.49
CA LEU A 167 16.20 -26.33 17.78
C LEU A 167 17.41 -25.68 17.10
N PHE A 168 17.20 -24.75 16.17
CA PHE A 168 18.27 -24.14 15.39
C PHE A 168 18.61 -22.73 15.87
N ASP A 169 19.88 -22.51 16.19
CA ASP A 169 20.43 -21.17 16.38
C ASP A 169 20.81 -20.59 15.01
N ILE A 170 19.95 -19.74 14.45
CA ILE A 170 20.11 -19.18 13.11
C ILE A 170 20.91 -17.88 13.20
N ASN A 171 22.12 -17.88 12.63
CA ASN A 171 22.87 -16.65 12.43
C ASN A 171 22.29 -15.82 11.26
N TYR A 172 21.32 -14.96 11.55
CA TYR A 172 20.65 -14.13 10.54
C TYR A 172 21.59 -13.22 9.73
N THR A 173 22.76 -12.84 10.26
CA THR A 173 23.70 -12.00 9.50
C THR A 173 24.26 -12.73 8.28
N ALA A 174 24.48 -14.04 8.38
CA ALA A 174 24.92 -14.87 7.26
C ALA A 174 23.82 -15.02 6.18
N TRP A 175 22.57 -14.75 6.54
CA TRP A 175 21.40 -14.86 5.65
C TRP A 175 20.93 -13.51 5.09
N GLU A 176 21.66 -12.41 5.31
CA GLU A 176 21.33 -11.11 4.70
C GLU A 176 21.21 -11.16 3.16
N PRO A 177 21.98 -11.98 2.41
CA PRO A 177 21.74 -12.17 0.99
C PRO A 177 20.32 -12.68 0.66
N MET A 178 19.69 -13.45 1.54
CA MET A 178 18.31 -13.92 1.37
C MET A 178 17.31 -12.75 1.40
N ARG A 179 17.51 -11.77 2.29
CA ARG A 179 16.71 -10.53 2.30
C ARG A 179 16.76 -9.85 0.93
N HIS A 180 17.96 -9.76 0.33
CA HIS A 180 18.11 -9.17 -1.01
C HIS A 180 17.47 -10.04 -2.10
N HIS A 181 17.55 -11.37 -1.97
CA HIS A 181 16.94 -12.30 -2.91
C HIS A 181 15.41 -12.14 -2.95
N MET A 182 14.77 -11.98 -1.79
CA MET A 182 13.31 -11.80 -1.67
C MET A 182 12.75 -10.64 -2.50
N TYR A 183 13.53 -9.60 -2.80
CA TYR A 183 13.08 -8.51 -3.68
C TYR A 183 12.79 -8.94 -5.11
N ASN A 184 13.35 -10.07 -5.55
CA ASN A 184 13.17 -10.60 -6.90
C ASN A 184 12.39 -11.92 -6.92
N MET A 185 11.98 -12.43 -5.76
CA MET A 185 11.24 -13.68 -5.66
C MET A 185 9.81 -13.50 -6.15
N THR A 186 9.34 -14.48 -6.90
CA THR A 186 7.95 -14.56 -7.35
C THR A 186 7.28 -15.78 -6.75
N GLY A 187 5.97 -15.68 -6.55
CA GLY A 187 5.16 -16.80 -6.08
C GLY A 187 3.78 -16.78 -6.70
N GLU A 188 3.14 -17.94 -6.69
CA GLU A 188 1.75 -18.12 -7.14
C GLU A 188 0.84 -18.28 -5.92
N VAL A 189 -0.29 -17.59 -5.93
CA VAL A 189 -1.29 -17.70 -4.87
C VAL A 189 -2.09 -18.97 -5.07
N THR A 190 -1.92 -19.92 -4.17
CA THR A 190 -2.53 -21.26 -4.28
C THR A 190 -3.87 -21.36 -3.55
N GLN A 191 -4.03 -20.61 -2.46
CA GLN A 191 -5.22 -20.67 -1.62
C GLN A 191 -5.50 -19.34 -0.94
N LEU A 192 -6.78 -18.99 -0.79
CA LEU A 192 -7.21 -17.86 0.03
C LEU A 192 -7.60 -18.34 1.43
N MET A 193 -7.14 -17.61 2.46
CA MET A 193 -7.36 -17.91 3.87
C MET A 193 -8.16 -16.78 4.50
N GLY A 194 -9.48 -16.93 4.56
CA GLY A 194 -10.39 -15.84 4.97
C GLY A 194 -10.26 -14.61 4.07
N GLU A 195 -10.51 -13.42 4.61
CA GLU A 195 -10.46 -12.16 3.85
C GLU A 195 -9.04 -11.57 3.75
N ASN A 196 -8.18 -11.84 4.73
CA ASN A 196 -6.94 -11.09 4.91
C ASN A 196 -5.68 -11.86 4.52
N CYS A 197 -5.77 -13.18 4.35
CA CYS A 197 -4.60 -14.03 4.14
C CYS A 197 -4.71 -14.88 2.88
N CYS A 198 -3.57 -15.45 2.50
CA CYS A 198 -3.43 -16.41 1.42
C CYS A 198 -2.21 -17.31 1.65
N ILE A 199 -2.18 -18.43 0.94
CA ILE A 199 -1.01 -19.31 0.81
C ILE A 199 -0.35 -19.03 -0.55
N VAL A 200 0.95 -18.74 -0.52
CA VAL A 200 1.76 -18.51 -1.71
C VAL A 200 2.77 -19.64 -1.86
N SER A 201 2.83 -20.24 -3.05
CA SER A 201 3.89 -21.15 -3.45
C SER A 201 4.98 -20.36 -4.17
N TRP A 202 6.14 -20.22 -3.54
CA TRP A 202 7.28 -19.48 -4.07
C TRP A 202 8.09 -20.32 -5.06
N ASP A 203 8.82 -19.64 -5.95
CA ASP A 203 9.71 -20.23 -6.96
C ASP A 203 10.79 -21.16 -6.39
N ASN A 204 11.18 -20.97 -5.14
CA ASN A 204 12.12 -21.83 -4.41
C ASN A 204 11.47 -23.11 -3.82
N GLY A 205 10.18 -23.34 -4.07
CA GLY A 205 9.41 -24.50 -3.62
C GLY A 205 8.76 -24.36 -2.24
N GLN A 206 8.98 -23.25 -1.53
CA GLN A 206 8.36 -23.03 -0.22
C GLN A 206 6.90 -22.59 -0.34
N GLN A 207 6.04 -23.10 0.53
CA GLN A 207 4.66 -22.66 0.65
C GLN A 207 4.46 -21.91 1.97
N ILE A 208 4.00 -20.66 1.88
CA ILE A 208 3.91 -19.78 3.04
C ILE A 208 2.51 -19.21 3.13
N HIS A 209 1.93 -19.27 4.32
CA HIS A 209 0.75 -18.51 4.68
C HIS A 209 1.18 -17.12 5.15
N LEU A 210 0.78 -16.08 4.42
CA LEU A 210 1.02 -14.70 4.81
C LEU A 210 -0.19 -13.78 4.54
N PRO A 211 -0.24 -12.59 5.15
CA PRO A 211 -1.26 -11.59 4.85
C PRO A 211 -1.16 -11.12 3.40
N ARG A 212 -2.30 -10.93 2.74
CA ARG A 212 -2.37 -10.36 1.38
C ARG A 212 -1.73 -8.99 1.29
N SER A 213 -1.71 -8.24 2.41
CA SER A 213 -1.09 -6.92 2.50
C SER A 213 0.43 -6.93 2.31
N ALA A 214 1.10 -8.06 2.51
CA ALA A 214 2.55 -8.21 2.32
C ALA A 214 2.95 -8.44 0.84
N LEU A 215 1.98 -8.54 -0.06
CA LEU A 215 2.17 -8.93 -1.45
C LEU A 215 1.80 -7.83 -2.44
N SER A 216 2.48 -7.81 -3.58
CA SER A 216 2.09 -7.06 -4.78
C SER A 216 1.91 -7.99 -5.97
N LYS A 217 0.87 -7.81 -6.78
CA LYS A 217 0.66 -8.53 -8.04
C LYS A 217 1.74 -8.12 -9.02
N VAL A 218 2.22 -9.08 -9.81
CA VAL A 218 3.12 -8.82 -10.94
C VAL A 218 2.28 -8.51 -12.17
N PRO A 219 2.31 -7.27 -12.70
CA PRO A 219 1.51 -6.93 -13.88
C PRO A 219 2.00 -7.70 -15.12
N GLY A 220 1.07 -8.26 -15.91
CA GLY A 220 1.36 -8.80 -17.24
C GLY A 220 1.73 -10.30 -17.30
N MET A 221 1.73 -11.02 -16.19
CA MET A 221 1.78 -12.49 -16.17
C MET A 221 0.40 -13.04 -15.82
N GLN A 222 -0.45 -13.19 -16.83
CA GLN A 222 -1.61 -14.10 -16.75
C GLN A 222 -1.21 -15.40 -17.45
N HIS A 223 -1.57 -16.53 -16.85
CA HIS A 223 -1.29 -17.86 -17.42
C HIS A 223 -1.72 -17.92 -18.90
N GLN A 224 -0.77 -18.29 -19.76
CA GLN A 224 -1.05 -18.83 -21.10
C GLN A 224 -1.66 -20.22 -20.98
#